data_AF-A0A7J3T4A2-F1
#
_entry.id   AF-A0A7J3T4A2-F1
#
_cell.length_a   1.000
_cell.length_b   1.000
_cell.length_c   1.000
_cell.angle_alpha   90.00
_cell.angle_beta   90.00
_cell.angle_gamma   90.00
#
_symmetry.space_group_name_H-M   'P 1'
#
loop_
_entity.id
_entity.type
_entity.pdbx_description
1 polymer ?
#
loop_
_entity_poly.entity_id
_entity_poly.type
_entity_poly.pdbx_seq_one_letter_code
_entity_poly.pdbx_strand_id
1 'polypeptide(L)'
;MVNIKRNVAGLKKDKAVSPAISTVVITAAVVVMLLVTITFANNYLTQRIAENEFNAMKQFMQTTGLQLDDVAWTIGRTQTVRYASTYGQVNFESAVLNYTVYVNDNPIANFTTGVLFFNMPITRYNVGN
;
A
#
# COMPACT_ATOMS: atom_id res chain seq x y z
N MET A 1 -51.65 38.31 63.00
CA MET A 1 -50.46 37.59 62.51
C MET A 1 -50.91 36.41 61.67
N VAL A 2 -50.83 36.49 60.34
CA VAL A 2 -51.13 35.36 59.44
C VAL A 2 -49.87 35.06 58.66
N ASN A 3 -49.28 33.89 58.95
CA ASN A 3 -48.02 33.45 58.37
C ASN A 3 -48.31 32.57 57.14
N ILE A 4 -48.14 33.14 55.94
CA ILE A 4 -48.34 32.44 54.67
C ILE A 4 -47.03 31.73 54.31
N LYS A 5 -46.94 30.43 54.63
CA LYS A 5 -45.85 29.57 54.14
C LYS A 5 -46.07 29.30 52.65
N ARG A 6 -45.27 29.95 51.79
CA ARG A 6 -45.14 29.57 50.37
C ARG A 6 -44.45 28.22 50.28
N ASN A 7 -45.18 27.22 49.80
CA ASN A 7 -44.67 25.88 49.56
C ASN A 7 -43.86 25.87 48.26
N VAL A 8 -42.53 25.87 48.35
CA VAL A 8 -41.60 25.76 47.20
C VAL A 8 -41.15 24.31 47.06
N ALA A 9 -42.10 23.37 47.10
CA ALA A 9 -41.84 21.94 47.00
C ALA A 9 -42.24 21.46 45.60
N GLY A 10 -41.39 21.71 44.60
CA GLY A 10 -41.67 21.26 43.23
C GLY A 10 -40.53 21.30 42.22
N LEU A 11 -39.44 22.03 42.48
CA LEU A 11 -38.39 22.26 41.46
C LEU A 11 -37.09 21.51 41.74
N LYS A 12 -37.15 20.19 41.92
CA LYS A 12 -35.93 19.34 41.94
C LYS A 12 -36.23 17.97 41.35
N LYS A 13 -36.40 17.89 40.01
CA LYS A 13 -36.44 16.57 39.34
C LYS A 13 -35.77 16.47 37.95
N ASP A 14 -35.05 17.50 37.48
CA ASP A 14 -34.42 17.47 36.13
C ASP A 14 -32.89 17.57 36.10
N LYS A 15 -32.21 17.57 37.26
CA LYS A 15 -30.74 17.77 37.30
C LYS A 15 -29.91 16.56 36.87
N ALA A 16 -30.52 15.39 36.70
CA ALA A 16 -29.81 14.16 36.31
C ALA A 16 -29.92 13.83 34.81
N VAL A 17 -30.79 14.53 34.07
CA VAL A 17 -31.03 14.26 32.65
C VAL A 17 -29.97 14.95 31.77
N SER A 18 -29.50 16.14 32.15
CA SER A 18 -28.51 16.88 31.35
C SER A 18 -27.11 16.23 31.31
N PRO A 19 -26.57 15.65 32.40
CA PRO A 19 -25.28 14.96 32.32
C PRO A 19 -25.37 13.68 31.48
N ALA A 20 -26.48 12.94 31.59
CA ALA A 20 -26.69 11.71 30.83
C ALA A 20 -26.83 11.98 29.32
N ILE A 21 -27.48 13.06 28.93
CA ILE A 21 -27.57 13.46 27.51
C ILE A 21 -26.18 13.87 26.99
N SER A 22 -25.42 14.66 27.77
CA SER A 22 -24.08 15.11 27.38
C SER A 22 -23.10 13.94 27.21
N THR A 23 -23.11 12.98 28.14
CA THR A 23 -22.24 11.80 28.02
C THR A 23 -22.57 10.97 26.79
N VAL A 24 -23.85 10.81 26.45
CA VAL A 24 -24.28 10.09 25.22
C VAL A 24 -23.83 10.82 23.97
N VAL A 25 -23.95 12.15 23.92
CA VAL A 25 -23.50 12.93 22.75
C VAL A 25 -21.98 12.80 22.57
N ILE A 26 -21.21 12.89 23.66
CA ILE A 26 -19.75 12.78 23.61
C ILE A 26 -19.32 11.36 23.21
N THR A 27 -19.89 10.32 23.83
CA THR A 27 -19.53 8.93 23.48
C THR A 27 -19.94 8.60 22.05
N ALA A 28 -21.10 9.05 21.59
CA ALA A 28 -21.51 8.89 20.20
C ALA A 28 -20.55 9.58 19.23
N ALA A 29 -20.14 10.83 19.53
CA ALA A 29 -19.18 11.56 18.72
C ALA A 29 -17.82 10.84 18.64
N VAL A 30 -17.32 10.34 19.77
CA VAL A 30 -16.05 9.57 19.83
C VAL A 30 -16.14 8.29 19.01
N VAL A 31 -17.24 7.54 19.14
CA VAL A 31 -17.46 6.31 18.36
C VAL A 31 -17.48 6.59 16.86
N VAL A 32 -18.18 7.64 16.43
CA VAL A 32 -18.22 8.04 15.01
C VAL A 32 -16.83 8.43 14.50
N MET A 33 -16.08 9.24 15.25
CA MET A 33 -14.71 9.61 14.87
C MET A 33 -13.80 8.39 14.73
N LEU A 34 -13.90 7.41 15.63
CA LEU A 34 -13.10 6.19 15.56
C LEU A 34 -13.44 5.35 14.33
N LEU A 35 -14.72 5.19 14.01
CA LEU A 35 -15.15 4.42 12.82
C LEU A 35 -14.62 5.03 11.52
N VAL A 36 -14.72 6.36 11.38
CA VAL A 36 -14.17 7.08 10.22
C VAL A 36 -12.64 6.95 10.18
N THR A 37 -11.97 7.10 11.32
CA THR A 37 -10.50 7.02 11.38
C THR A 37 -9.99 5.63 11.01
N ILE A 38 -10.63 4.55 11.49
CA ILE A 38 -10.22 3.17 11.18
C ILE A 38 -10.36 2.87 9.68
N THR A 39 -11.50 3.24 9.09
CA THR A 39 -11.73 3.01 7.66
C THR A 39 -10.75 3.79 6.79
N PHE A 40 -10.48 5.05 7.14
CA PHE A 40 -9.45 5.85 6.48
C PHE A 40 -8.06 5.24 6.64
N ALA A 41 -7.67 4.88 7.86
CA ALA A 41 -6.36 4.30 8.17
C ALA A 41 -6.12 3.00 7.38
N ASN A 42 -7.12 2.13 7.27
CA ASN A 42 -7.02 0.89 6.50
C ASN A 42 -6.76 1.16 5.01
N ASN A 43 -7.53 2.08 4.41
CA ASN A 43 -7.36 2.43 3.01
C ASN A 43 -5.99 3.10 2.75
N TYR A 44 -5.60 4.05 3.59
CA TYR A 44 -4.33 4.76 3.48
C TYR A 44 -3.13 3.82 3.67
N LEU A 45 -3.17 2.97 4.70
CA LEU A 45 -2.09 2.02 4.99
C LEU A 45 -1.90 1.04 3.82
N THR A 46 -2.99 0.51 3.27
CA THR A 46 -2.94 -0.41 2.12
C THR A 46 -2.28 0.24 0.90
N GLN A 47 -2.61 1.52 0.62
CA GLN A 47 -1.98 2.27 -0.47
C GLN A 47 -0.48 2.50 -0.19
N ARG A 48 -0.11 2.89 1.02
CA ARG A 48 1.29 3.11 1.39
C ARG A 48 2.14 1.85 1.33
N ILE A 49 1.60 0.69 1.75
CA ILE A 49 2.32 -0.58 1.63
C ILE A 49 2.57 -0.90 0.16
N ALA A 50 1.58 -0.72 -0.71
CA ALA A 50 1.74 -0.98 -2.14
C ALA A 50 2.75 -0.02 -2.81
N GLU A 51 2.74 1.27 -2.46
CA GLU A 51 3.76 2.24 -2.91
C GLU A 51 5.17 1.85 -2.46
N ASN A 52 5.31 1.47 -1.18
CA ASN A 52 6.59 1.02 -0.63
C ASN A 52 7.08 -0.25 -1.32
N GLU A 53 6.19 -1.21 -1.58
CA GLU A 53 6.50 -2.42 -2.32
C GLU A 53 6.97 -2.11 -3.74
N PHE A 54 6.29 -1.21 -4.46
CA PHE A 54 6.71 -0.79 -5.80
C PHE A 54 8.12 -0.19 -5.81
N ASN A 55 8.43 0.67 -4.84
CA ASN A 55 9.77 1.26 -4.72
C ASN A 55 10.83 0.22 -4.35
N ALA A 56 10.52 -0.72 -3.45
CA ALA A 56 11.39 -1.84 -3.14
C ALA A 56 11.64 -2.73 -4.37
N MET A 57 10.61 -2.99 -5.17
CA MET A 57 10.69 -3.81 -6.37
C MET A 57 11.49 -3.13 -7.49
N LYS A 58 11.46 -1.80 -7.60
CA LYS A 58 12.38 -1.07 -8.49
C LYS A 58 13.85 -1.33 -8.14
N GLN A 59 14.20 -1.21 -6.87
CA GLN A 59 15.56 -1.46 -6.40
C GLN A 59 15.94 -2.93 -6.61
N PHE A 60 15.04 -3.84 -6.28
CA PHE A 60 15.19 -5.27 -6.55
C PHE A 60 15.50 -5.57 -8.02
N MET A 61 14.75 -4.98 -8.97
CA MET A 61 14.99 -5.17 -10.40
C MET A 61 16.36 -4.63 -10.84
N GLN A 62 16.79 -3.49 -10.30
CA GLN A 62 18.13 -2.95 -10.56
C GLN A 62 19.22 -3.88 -10.04
N THR A 63 19.12 -4.34 -8.79
CA THR A 63 20.08 -5.27 -8.20
C THR A 63 20.11 -6.61 -8.92
N THR A 64 18.94 -7.12 -9.33
CA THR A 64 18.83 -8.35 -10.12
C THR A 64 19.52 -8.19 -11.47
N GLY A 65 19.36 -7.04 -12.14
CA GLY A 65 20.07 -6.74 -13.38
C GLY A 65 21.59 -6.77 -13.23
N LEU A 66 22.13 -6.18 -12.17
CA LEU A 66 23.57 -6.23 -11.87
C LEU A 66 24.07 -7.66 -11.58
N GLN A 67 23.26 -8.46 -10.87
CA GLN A 67 23.60 -9.87 -10.61
C GLN A 67 23.54 -10.72 -11.89
N LEU A 68 22.60 -10.44 -12.78
CA LEU A 68 22.51 -11.11 -14.08
C LEU A 68 23.72 -10.77 -14.96
N ASP A 69 24.20 -9.53 -14.94
CA ASP A 69 25.41 -9.13 -15.67
C ASP A 69 26.64 -9.93 -15.19
N ASP A 70 26.87 -10.02 -13.88
CA ASP A 70 27.98 -10.79 -13.30
C ASP A 70 27.91 -12.30 -13.63
N VAL A 71 26.69 -12.86 -13.71
CA VAL A 71 26.48 -14.25 -14.17
C VAL A 71 26.73 -14.41 -15.66
N ALA A 72 26.31 -13.44 -16.49
CA ALA A 72 26.47 -13.51 -17.94
C ALA A 72 27.95 -13.57 -18.36
N TRP A 73 28.84 -12.93 -17.59
CA TRP A 73 30.29 -12.94 -17.84
C TRP A 73 31.02 -14.14 -17.23
N THR A 74 30.38 -14.93 -16.37
CA THR A 74 31.02 -16.06 -15.67
C THR A 74 30.42 -17.40 -16.10
N ILE A 75 31.15 -18.15 -16.93
CA ILE A 75 30.72 -19.46 -17.42
C ILE A 75 30.48 -20.43 -16.26
N GLY A 76 29.31 -21.08 -16.24
CA GLY A 76 28.95 -22.07 -15.23
C GLY A 76 28.42 -21.49 -13.91
N ARG A 77 28.34 -20.16 -13.79
CA ARG A 77 27.75 -19.51 -12.62
C ARG A 77 26.22 -19.56 -12.68
N THR A 78 25.61 -19.80 -11.54
CA THR A 78 24.15 -19.73 -11.36
C THR A 78 23.86 -18.86 -10.14
N GLN A 79 22.88 -17.97 -10.24
CA GLN A 79 22.48 -17.09 -9.16
C GLN A 79 20.99 -17.28 -8.86
N THR A 80 20.67 -17.44 -7.58
CA THR A 80 19.29 -17.51 -7.11
C THR A 80 18.90 -16.19 -6.48
N VAL A 81 17.85 -15.57 -7.02
CA VAL A 81 17.30 -14.31 -6.51
C VAL A 81 16.00 -14.61 -5.79
N ARG A 82 15.92 -14.22 -4.52
CA ARG A 82 14.71 -14.34 -3.71
C ARG A 82 13.94 -13.04 -3.75
N TYR A 83 12.64 -13.12 -4.00
CA TYR A 83 11.74 -11.98 -3.91
C TYR A 83 10.53 -12.35 -3.06
N ALA A 84 9.91 -11.35 -2.47
CA ALA A 84 8.63 -11.46 -1.79
C ALA A 84 7.78 -10.27 -2.20
N SER A 85 6.52 -10.53 -2.56
CA SER A 85 5.59 -9.53 -3.06
C SER A 85 4.18 -9.89 -2.57
N THR A 86 3.42 -8.87 -2.20
CA THR A 86 2.02 -9.01 -1.74
C THR A 86 1.04 -8.58 -2.81
N TYR A 87 1.40 -7.57 -3.61
CA TYR A 87 0.52 -6.97 -4.61
C TYR A 87 0.93 -7.28 -6.05
N GLY A 88 2.04 -7.95 -6.29
CA GLY A 88 2.54 -8.27 -7.62
C GLY A 88 3.25 -9.62 -7.71
N GLN A 89 3.83 -9.89 -8.87
CA GLN A 89 4.64 -11.07 -9.10
C GLN A 89 5.73 -10.82 -10.15
N VAL A 90 6.82 -11.56 -10.05
CA VAL A 90 7.88 -11.57 -11.06
C VAL A 90 7.56 -12.60 -12.11
N ASN A 91 7.47 -12.17 -13.37
CA ASN A 91 7.23 -13.03 -14.53
C ASN A 91 8.46 -13.03 -15.43
N PHE A 92 8.86 -14.21 -15.88
CA PHE A 92 9.88 -14.38 -16.90
C PHE A 92 9.21 -14.81 -18.20
N GLU A 93 9.40 -14.00 -19.23
CA GLU A 93 8.93 -14.33 -20.57
C GLU A 93 10.14 -14.69 -21.43
N SER A 94 10.17 -15.94 -21.92
CA SER A 94 11.22 -16.40 -22.82
C SER A 94 10.97 -15.90 -24.23
N ALA A 95 12.04 -15.63 -24.98
CA ALA A 95 12.01 -15.35 -26.41
C ALA A 95 11.20 -14.12 -26.83
N VAL A 96 11.36 -13.02 -26.11
CA VAL A 96 10.64 -11.76 -26.34
C VAL A 96 11.39 -10.84 -27.29
N LEU A 97 12.72 -10.82 -27.23
CA LEU A 97 13.55 -9.90 -28.00
C LEU A 97 14.48 -10.68 -28.94
N ASN A 98 14.53 -10.26 -30.20
CA ASN A 98 15.46 -10.80 -31.17
C ASN A 98 16.55 -9.75 -31.45
N TYR A 99 17.80 -10.11 -31.15
CA TYR A 99 18.98 -9.32 -31.43
C TYR A 99 19.75 -9.92 -32.59
N THR A 100 19.84 -9.16 -33.68
CA THR A 100 20.72 -9.50 -34.82
C THR A 100 22.01 -8.69 -34.70
N VAL A 101 23.14 -9.39 -34.66
CA VAL A 101 24.47 -8.77 -34.62
C VAL A 101 24.99 -8.62 -36.04
N TYR A 102 25.32 -7.39 -36.42
CA TYR A 102 25.87 -7.05 -37.72
C TYR A 102 27.38 -6.77 -37.59
N VAL A 103 28.16 -7.25 -38.55
CA VAL A 103 29.57 -6.85 -38.72
C VAL A 103 29.75 -6.46 -40.18
N ASN A 104 30.20 -5.23 -40.43
CA ASN A 104 30.29 -4.65 -41.77
C ASN A 104 28.98 -4.79 -42.57
N ASP A 105 27.85 -4.41 -41.94
CA ASP A 105 26.48 -4.48 -42.50
C ASP A 105 25.98 -5.88 -42.90
N ASN A 106 26.73 -6.94 -42.59
CA ASN A 106 26.29 -8.31 -42.79
C ASN A 106 25.83 -8.92 -41.46
N PRO A 107 24.62 -9.50 -41.39
CA PRO A 107 24.14 -10.18 -40.19
C PRO A 107 24.95 -11.46 -39.97
N ILE A 108 25.63 -11.56 -38.82
CA ILE A 108 26.45 -12.72 -38.47
C ILE A 108 25.72 -13.69 -37.54
N ALA A 109 24.91 -13.17 -36.62
CA ALA A 109 24.21 -13.99 -35.65
C ALA A 109 22.87 -13.37 -35.25
N ASN A 110 21.92 -14.24 -34.94
CA ASN A 110 20.62 -13.89 -34.37
C ASN A 110 20.50 -14.59 -33.02
N PHE A 111 20.24 -13.81 -31.98
CA PHE A 111 20.01 -14.29 -30.63
C PHE A 111 18.60 -13.90 -30.19
N THR A 112 17.91 -14.87 -29.61
CA THR A 112 16.60 -14.65 -29.00
C THR A 112 16.77 -14.60 -27.48
N THR A 113 16.40 -13.48 -26.87
CA THR A 113 16.53 -13.23 -25.45
C THR A 113 15.17 -13.15 -24.76
N GLY A 114 15.15 -13.51 -23.47
CA GLY A 114 13.97 -13.35 -22.61
C GLY A 114 14.03 -12.06 -21.82
N VAL A 115 12.91 -11.70 -21.20
CA VAL A 115 12.82 -10.51 -20.34
C VAL A 115 12.14 -10.89 -19.02
N LEU A 116 12.66 -10.31 -17.93
CA LEU A 116 12.10 -10.42 -16.59
C LEU A 116 11.29 -9.15 -16.29
N PHE A 117 10.03 -9.32 -15.89
CA PHE A 117 9.15 -8.22 -15.53
C PHE A 117 8.62 -8.39 -14.12
N PHE A 118 8.36 -7.27 -13.46
CA PHE A 118 7.56 -7.24 -12.25
C PHE A 118 6.18 -6.67 -12.57
N ASN A 119 5.15 -7.50 -12.43
CA ASN A 119 3.77 -7.14 -12.73
C ASN A 119 3.04 -6.75 -11.44
N MET A 120 2.54 -5.52 -11.38
CA MET A 120 1.75 -4.99 -10.26
C MET A 120 0.53 -4.22 -10.80
N PRO A 121 -0.67 -4.38 -10.19
CA PRO A 121 -1.86 -3.65 -10.62
C PRO A 121 -1.71 -2.14 -10.43
N ILE A 122 -2.02 -1.37 -11.49
CA ILE A 122 -2.01 0.11 -11.48
C ILE A 122 -3.01 0.72 -10.48
N THR A 123 -3.96 -0.05 -9.98
CA THR A 123 -4.93 0.39 -8.96
C THR A 123 -4.31 0.48 -7.56
N ARG A 124 -3.10 -0.03 -7.38
CA ARG A 124 -2.44 -0.18 -6.06
C ARG A 124 -1.34 0.83 -5.80
N TYR A 125 -0.79 1.46 -6.84
CA TYR A 125 0.27 2.45 -6.70
C TYR A 125 -0.04 3.68 -7.55
N ASN A 126 0.27 4.86 -7.03
CA ASN A 126 0.22 6.10 -7.79
C ASN A 126 1.66 6.55 -8.07
N VAL A 127 2.08 6.48 -9.32
CA VAL A 127 3.29 7.18 -9.76
C VAL A 127 2.82 8.60 -10.04
N GLY A 128 2.90 9.46 -9.03
CA GLY A 128 2.39 10.83 -9.12
C GLY A 128 2.78 11.48 -10.44
N ASN A 129 1.79 12.09 -11.08
CA ASN A 129 2.01 13.01 -12.21
C ASN A 129 2.52 14.35 -11.66
#